data_AF-A0A4Q5QMU8-F1
#
_entry.id   AF-A0A4Q5QMU8-F1
#
_cell.length_a   1.000
_cell.length_b   1.000
_cell.length_c   1.000
_cell.angle_alpha   90.00
_cell.angle_beta   90.00
_cell.angle_gamma   90.00
#
_symmetry.space_group_name_H-M   'P 1'
#
loop_
_entity.id
_entity.type
_entity.pdbx_description
1 polymer ?
#
loop_
_entity_poly.entity_id
_entity_poly.type
_entity_poly.pdbx_seq_one_letter_code
_entity_poly.pdbx_strand_id
1 'polypeptide(L)'
;MQLLKTSNGGISWQDITANLKKELAVGEAGFAASGTTIRTLPGGHTWVSSGGSVSNIYYSSNYGKSWKVYPLPILQGESSTGPFSIAFLNKKKGVAVGGNYLKDKENTNNILLTNNGGKTWVKPTLPVGGYRSGVTYITDKMLIATGTSGTDISLDGGMTWKTISQLNLNAVQKAKNGTTVLLTGNSGRIYKLIITP
;
A
#
# COMPACT_ATOMS: atom_id res chain seq x y z
N MET A 1 -2.49 18.01 -4.99
CA MET A 1 -3.15 17.01 -4.12
C MET A 1 -3.59 17.71 -2.84
N GLN A 2 -4.87 17.64 -2.47
CA GLN A 2 -5.34 18.20 -1.20
C GLN A 2 -4.80 17.37 -0.03
N LEU A 3 -4.29 18.04 1.01
CA LEU A 3 -3.73 17.40 2.20
C LEU A 3 -4.26 18.07 3.46
N LEU A 4 -4.93 17.29 4.31
CA LEU A 4 -5.42 17.71 5.61
C LEU A 4 -4.68 16.95 6.71
N LYS A 5 -4.30 17.65 7.78
CA LYS A 5 -3.62 17.07 8.94
C LYS A 5 -4.40 17.34 10.22
N THR A 6 -4.54 16.33 11.06
CA THR A 6 -5.05 16.46 12.43
C THR A 6 -3.95 16.15 13.46
N SER A 7 -4.03 16.78 14.63
CA SER A 7 -3.20 16.46 15.80
C SER A 7 -4.03 16.14 17.05
N ASN A 8 -5.36 16.05 16.90
CA ASN A 8 -6.31 15.84 17.99
C ASN A 8 -7.31 14.73 17.66
N GLY A 9 -6.86 13.68 16.97
CA GLY A 9 -7.68 12.51 16.68
C GLY A 9 -8.80 12.74 15.65
N GLY A 10 -8.69 13.80 14.84
CA GLY A 10 -9.66 14.10 13.78
C GLY A 10 -10.78 15.07 14.18
N ILE A 11 -10.73 15.63 15.40
CA ILE A 11 -11.69 16.66 15.86
C ILE A 11 -11.56 17.93 15.00
N SER A 12 -10.33 18.34 14.67
CA SER A 12 -10.08 19.43 13.74
C SER A 12 -8.98 19.07 12.74
N TRP A 13 -9.02 19.74 11.59
CA TRP A 13 -8.12 19.52 10.47
C TRP A 13 -7.51 20.83 10.01
N GLN A 14 -6.20 20.82 9.82
CA GLN A 14 -5.43 21.90 9.21
C GLN A 14 -5.19 21.57 7.75
N ASP A 15 -5.54 22.49 6.85
CA ASP A 15 -5.11 22.40 5.46
C ASP A 15 -3.60 22.65 5.37
N ILE A 16 -2.88 21.64 4.88
CA ILE A 16 -1.43 21.68 4.66
C ILE A 16 -1.08 21.48 3.18
N THR A 17 -2.05 21.64 2.28
CA THR A 17 -1.91 21.43 0.83
C THR A 17 -0.75 22.25 0.26
N ALA A 18 -0.61 23.51 0.70
CA ALA A 18 0.46 24.40 0.26
C ALA A 18 1.89 23.91 0.59
N ASN A 19 2.05 22.96 1.53
CA ASN A 19 3.36 22.39 1.86
C ASN A 19 3.86 21.43 0.77
N LEU A 20 2.96 20.87 -0.06
CA LEU A 20 3.31 20.05 -1.20
C LEU A 20 3.26 20.90 -2.47
N LYS A 21 4.43 21.39 -2.90
CA LYS A 21 4.56 22.24 -4.10
C LYS A 21 4.42 21.48 -5.42
N LYS A 22 4.55 20.15 -5.40
CA LYS A 22 4.48 19.32 -6.60
C LYS A 22 3.02 19.08 -6.95
N GLU A 23 2.60 19.58 -8.11
CA GLU A 23 1.29 19.27 -8.68
C GLU A 23 1.23 17.81 -9.15
N LEU A 24 0.03 17.24 -9.10
CA LEU A 24 -0.24 15.93 -9.68
C LEU A 24 -0.12 16.03 -11.21
N ALA A 25 0.44 15.01 -11.84
CA ALA A 25 0.38 14.91 -13.30
C ALA A 25 -1.07 14.75 -13.78
N VAL A 26 -1.35 15.09 -15.04
CA VAL A 26 -2.66 14.84 -15.66
C VAL A 26 -2.95 13.34 -15.62
N GLY A 27 -4.05 12.96 -14.97
CA GLY A 27 -4.43 11.56 -14.78
C GLY A 27 -3.79 10.86 -13.59
N GLU A 28 -2.97 11.55 -12.79
CA GLU A 28 -2.47 11.05 -11.50
C GLU A 28 -3.49 11.34 -10.39
N ALA A 29 -3.84 10.33 -9.59
CA ALA A 29 -4.83 10.44 -8.53
C ALA A 29 -4.49 9.53 -7.34
N GLY A 30 -5.16 9.79 -6.21
CA GLY A 30 -5.18 8.87 -5.07
C GLY A 30 -6.32 7.86 -5.21
N PHE A 31 -6.05 6.59 -4.96
CA PHE A 31 -7.06 5.53 -5.01
C PHE A 31 -7.79 5.34 -3.67
N ALA A 32 -9.07 5.00 -3.74
CA ALA A 32 -9.90 4.62 -2.59
C ALA A 32 -9.51 3.22 -2.09
N ALA A 33 -8.47 3.17 -1.27
CA ALA A 33 -7.71 1.96 -0.93
C ALA A 33 -7.82 1.57 0.56
N SER A 34 -9.01 1.73 1.14
CA SER A 34 -9.26 1.48 2.58
C SER A 34 -8.29 2.23 3.51
N GLY A 35 -7.82 3.40 3.09
CA GLY A 35 -6.85 4.22 3.83
C GLY A 35 -5.41 3.73 3.80
N THR A 36 -5.11 2.65 3.07
CA THR A 36 -3.76 2.05 3.06
C THR A 36 -2.81 2.61 2.00
N THR A 37 -3.24 3.62 1.24
CA THR A 37 -2.38 4.46 0.37
C THR A 37 -1.68 5.57 1.14
N ILE A 38 -2.00 5.77 2.43
CA ILE A 38 -1.34 6.70 3.34
C ILE A 38 -0.78 5.92 4.53
N ARG A 39 0.50 6.10 4.86
CA ARG A 39 1.14 5.48 6.03
C ARG A 39 1.92 6.49 6.81
N THR A 40 1.69 6.56 8.12
CA THR A 40 2.49 7.39 9.03
C THR A 40 3.11 6.52 10.11
N LEU A 41 4.42 6.64 10.28
CA LEU A 41 5.21 6.00 11.32
C LEU A 41 5.64 7.04 12.39
N PRO A 42 6.10 6.59 13.57
CA PRO A 42 6.61 7.49 14.61
C PRO A 42 7.65 8.49 14.10
N GLY A 43 7.68 9.68 14.68
CA GLY A 43 8.56 10.76 14.23
C GLY A 43 8.04 11.54 13.01
N GLY A 44 6.81 11.27 12.56
CA GLY A 44 6.19 12.02 11.46
C GLY A 44 6.67 11.60 10.08
N HIS A 45 7.18 10.38 9.96
CA HIS A 45 7.50 9.77 8.68
C HIS A 45 6.20 9.36 7.99
N THR A 46 5.81 10.06 6.94
CA THR A 46 4.55 9.88 6.22
C THR A 46 4.81 9.58 4.75
N TRP A 47 4.14 8.56 4.22
CA TRP A 47 4.10 8.21 2.80
C TRP A 47 2.68 8.32 2.29
N VAL A 48 2.50 8.86 1.09
CA VAL A 48 1.25 8.86 0.32
C VAL A 48 1.58 8.31 -1.07
N SER A 49 0.83 7.32 -1.53
CA SER A 49 0.96 6.77 -2.88
C SER A 49 -0.15 7.28 -3.81
N SER A 50 0.22 7.62 -5.03
CA SER A 50 -0.69 7.94 -6.14
C SER A 50 -0.50 6.96 -7.29
N GLY A 51 -1.48 6.88 -8.19
CA GLY A 51 -1.37 6.18 -9.46
C GLY A 51 -2.28 6.77 -10.53
N GLY A 52 -2.65 5.99 -11.54
CA GLY A 52 -3.32 6.44 -12.75
C GLY A 52 -2.32 6.51 -13.91
N SER A 53 -2.26 7.64 -14.61
CA SER A 53 -1.32 7.85 -15.73
C SER A 53 0.15 7.68 -15.32
N VAL A 54 0.49 8.07 -14.09
CA VAL A 54 1.77 7.86 -13.43
C VAL A 54 1.56 7.53 -11.96
N SER A 55 2.51 6.84 -11.34
CA SER A 55 2.49 6.51 -9.93
C SER A 55 3.70 7.10 -9.20
N ASN A 56 3.43 7.73 -8.05
CA ASN A 56 4.45 8.36 -7.22
C ASN A 56 4.27 7.99 -5.75
N ILE A 57 5.38 8.11 -5.01
CA ILE A 57 5.41 8.12 -3.55
C ILE A 57 5.81 9.51 -3.09
N TYR A 58 4.89 10.15 -2.38
CA TYR A 58 5.09 11.40 -1.68
C TYR A 58 5.54 11.06 -0.27
N TYR A 59 6.71 11.56 0.14
CA TYR A 59 7.30 11.28 1.43
C TYR A 59 7.56 12.56 2.21
N SER A 60 7.12 12.58 3.46
CA SER A 60 7.47 13.58 4.46
C SER A 60 8.19 12.92 5.63
N SER A 61 9.24 13.55 6.14
CA SER A 61 9.94 13.12 7.35
C SER A 61 9.62 13.96 8.57
N ASN A 62 8.64 14.86 8.46
CA ASN A 62 8.39 15.91 9.44
C ASN A 62 6.91 16.30 9.52
N TYR A 63 6.03 15.29 9.63
CA TYR A 63 4.58 15.49 9.84
C TYR A 63 3.91 16.35 8.74
N GLY A 64 4.36 16.20 7.50
CA GLY A 64 3.79 16.91 6.34
C GLY A 64 4.24 18.37 6.19
N LYS A 65 5.28 18.82 6.90
CA LYS A 65 5.83 20.19 6.75
C LYS A 65 6.59 20.37 5.43
N SER A 66 7.29 19.34 4.97
CA SER A 66 7.96 19.32 3.67
C SER A 66 7.83 17.94 3.03
N TRP A 67 7.80 17.93 1.70
CA TRP A 67 7.59 16.72 0.92
C TRP A 67 8.70 16.50 -0.11
N LYS A 68 9.01 15.23 -0.35
CA LYS A 68 9.79 14.74 -1.49
C LYS A 68 8.91 13.81 -2.30
N VAL A 69 9.14 13.75 -3.60
CA VAL A 69 8.37 12.91 -4.52
C VAL A 69 9.33 11.97 -5.22
N TYR A 70 8.99 10.68 -5.23
CA TYR A 70 9.79 9.64 -5.86
C TYR A 70 8.90 8.81 -6.79
N PRO A 71 9.37 8.46 -8.00
CA PRO A 71 8.63 7.57 -8.87
C PRO A 71 8.39 6.20 -8.20
N LEU A 72 7.19 5.66 -8.37
CA LEU A 72 6.85 4.30 -8.03
C LEU A 72 6.55 3.56 -9.32
N PRO A 73 7.49 2.80 -9.90
CA PRO A 73 7.32 2.20 -11.21
C PRO A 73 6.48 0.91 -11.13
N ILE A 74 5.34 0.94 -10.43
CA ILE A 74 4.33 -0.13 -10.43
C ILE A 74 3.52 -0.05 -11.74
N LEU A 75 2.72 -1.06 -12.07
CA LEU A 75 1.81 -0.99 -13.23
C LEU A 75 0.99 0.31 -13.19
N GLN A 76 1.07 1.10 -14.28
CA GLN A 76 0.52 2.45 -14.40
C GLN A 76 0.23 2.78 -15.87
N GLY A 77 -0.46 3.89 -16.15
CA GLY A 77 -0.75 4.40 -17.50
C GLY A 77 -2.24 4.45 -17.83
N GLU A 78 -3.06 3.69 -17.11
CA GLU A 78 -4.53 3.71 -17.19
C GLU A 78 -5.12 4.29 -15.89
N SER A 79 -6.33 4.85 -15.96
CA SER A 79 -7.04 5.33 -14.76
C SER A 79 -7.33 4.22 -13.74
N SER A 80 -7.29 2.95 -14.16
CA SER A 80 -7.48 1.78 -13.30
C SER A 80 -6.19 1.17 -12.75
N THR A 81 -5.02 1.75 -13.04
CA THR A 81 -3.71 1.19 -12.70
C THR A 81 -2.97 2.00 -11.65
N GLY A 82 -2.26 1.33 -10.74
CA GLY A 82 -1.36 1.98 -9.79
C GLY A 82 -1.25 1.22 -8.47
N PRO A 83 -0.71 1.85 -7.42
CA PRO A 83 -0.67 1.29 -6.07
C PRO A 83 -2.02 1.42 -5.37
N PHE A 84 -2.52 0.31 -4.85
CA PHE A 84 -3.74 0.27 -4.04
C PHE A 84 -3.47 -0.02 -2.57
N SER A 85 -2.24 -0.32 -2.19
CA SER A 85 -1.87 -0.40 -0.77
C SER A 85 -0.37 -0.28 -0.60
N ILE A 86 0.04 0.42 0.46
CA ILE A 86 1.43 0.47 0.90
C ILE A 86 1.56 0.03 2.36
N ALA A 87 2.65 -0.67 2.65
CA ALA A 87 3.04 -0.97 4.01
C ALA A 87 4.51 -0.67 4.22
N PHE A 88 4.83 -0.04 5.36
CA PHE A 88 6.19 0.23 5.78
C PHE A 88 6.43 -0.43 7.13
N LEU A 89 7.42 -1.32 7.17
CA LEU A 89 7.91 -1.94 8.40
C LEU A 89 8.67 -0.92 9.24
N ASN A 90 9.44 -0.06 8.57
CA ASN A 90 10.19 1.03 9.18
C ASN A 90 10.46 2.12 8.12
N LYS A 91 11.24 3.15 8.47
CA LYS A 91 11.56 4.27 7.55
C LYS A 91 12.32 3.91 6.28
N LYS A 92 12.83 2.67 6.17
CA LYS A 92 13.60 2.16 5.02
C LYS A 92 12.86 1.06 4.28
N LYS A 93 12.36 0.06 5.00
CA LYS A 93 11.74 -1.14 4.42
C LYS A 93 10.25 -0.96 4.23
N GLY A 94 9.77 -1.15 3.00
CA GLY A 94 8.36 -1.11 2.66
C GLY A 94 8.02 -1.90 1.41
N VAL A 95 6.72 -2.02 1.17
CA VAL A 95 6.12 -2.71 0.04
C VAL A 95 4.96 -1.87 -0.49
N ALA A 96 4.80 -1.86 -1.81
CA ALA A 96 3.63 -1.34 -2.49
C ALA A 96 3.00 -2.49 -3.27
N VAL A 97 1.68 -2.64 -3.18
CA VAL A 97 0.91 -3.55 -4.01
C VAL A 97 -0.19 -2.79 -4.75
N GLY A 98 -0.64 -3.34 -5.87
CA GLY A 98 -1.63 -2.72 -6.71
C GLY A 98 -1.85 -3.53 -7.98
N GLY A 99 -1.86 -2.86 -9.13
CA GLY A 99 -2.12 -3.47 -10.43
C GLY A 99 -3.26 -2.76 -11.15
N ASN A 100 -3.99 -3.50 -11.98
CA ASN A 100 -5.18 -3.02 -12.69
C ASN A 100 -6.44 -3.65 -12.10
N TYR A 101 -7.30 -2.88 -11.43
CA TYR A 101 -8.50 -3.46 -10.80
C TYR A 101 -9.56 -3.91 -11.82
N LEU A 102 -9.50 -3.45 -13.08
CA LEU A 102 -10.37 -3.93 -14.17
C LEU A 102 -9.86 -5.22 -14.80
N LYS A 103 -8.58 -5.55 -14.60
CA LYS A 103 -7.90 -6.75 -15.11
C LYS A 103 -7.20 -7.44 -13.95
N ASP A 104 -7.98 -7.89 -12.97
CA ASP A 104 -7.45 -8.27 -11.65
C ASP A 104 -6.52 -9.50 -11.64
N LYS A 105 -6.48 -10.28 -12.73
CA LYS A 105 -5.53 -11.38 -12.95
C LYS A 105 -4.26 -10.96 -13.68
N GLU A 106 -4.19 -9.74 -14.22
CA GLU A 106 -2.96 -9.20 -14.80
C GLU A 106 -1.89 -9.14 -13.71
N ASN A 107 -0.66 -9.54 -14.02
CA ASN A 107 0.46 -9.59 -13.06
C ASN A 107 1.79 -9.12 -13.69
N THR A 108 1.72 -8.07 -14.51
CA THR A 108 2.90 -7.53 -15.20
C THR A 108 3.85 -6.82 -14.23
N ASN A 109 3.30 -6.11 -13.24
CA ASN A 109 4.10 -5.38 -12.25
C ASN A 109 3.29 -4.88 -11.03
N ASN A 110 2.72 -5.80 -10.25
CA ASN A 110 1.71 -5.44 -9.24
C ASN A 110 2.25 -5.31 -7.81
N ILE A 111 3.53 -5.57 -7.60
CA ILE A 111 4.17 -5.49 -6.30
C ILE A 111 5.60 -5.02 -6.44
N LEU A 112 6.00 -4.12 -5.55
CA LEU A 112 7.36 -3.60 -5.46
C LEU A 112 7.80 -3.48 -4.02
N LEU A 113 9.09 -3.69 -3.78
CA LEU A 113 9.72 -3.57 -2.47
C LEU A 113 10.70 -2.42 -2.46
N THR A 114 10.87 -1.76 -1.32
CA THR A 114 11.88 -0.73 -1.13
C THR A 114 12.71 -1.00 0.12
N ASN A 115 14.00 -0.68 0.05
CA ASN A 115 14.93 -0.73 1.18
C ASN A 115 15.48 0.66 1.56
N ASN A 116 14.93 1.73 0.96
CA ASN A 116 15.38 3.10 1.19
C ASN A 116 14.21 4.11 1.34
N GLY A 117 13.05 3.64 1.77
CA GLY A 117 11.90 4.48 2.11
C GLY A 117 11.10 4.94 0.89
N GLY A 118 11.15 4.18 -0.21
CA GLY A 118 10.40 4.45 -1.44
C GLY A 118 11.13 5.32 -2.46
N LYS A 119 12.44 5.55 -2.28
CA LYS A 119 13.25 6.30 -3.26
C LYS A 119 13.53 5.47 -4.50
N THR A 120 13.80 4.18 -4.30
CA THR A 120 13.91 3.18 -5.37
C THR A 120 13.17 1.91 -4.96
N TRP A 121 12.82 1.13 -5.98
CA TRP A 121 11.95 -0.03 -5.87
C TRP A 121 12.54 -1.21 -6.63
N VAL A 122 12.33 -2.41 -6.12
CA VAL A 122 12.76 -3.68 -6.75
C VAL A 122 11.56 -4.62 -6.86
N LYS A 123 11.53 -5.40 -7.95
CA LYS A 123 10.56 -6.47 -8.11
C LYS A 123 10.95 -7.67 -7.24
N PRO A 124 9.98 -8.40 -6.65
CA PRO A 124 10.26 -9.69 -6.05
C PRO A 124 10.69 -10.72 -7.09
N THR A 125 11.36 -11.78 -6.66
CA THR A 125 11.74 -12.92 -7.52
C THR A 125 10.51 -13.71 -7.95
N LEU A 126 9.54 -13.87 -7.05
CA LEU A 126 8.24 -14.47 -7.34
C LEU A 126 7.13 -13.53 -6.83
N PRO A 127 6.40 -12.82 -7.72
CA PRO A 127 5.40 -11.83 -7.32
C PRO A 127 4.09 -12.45 -6.83
N VAL A 128 3.21 -11.61 -6.30
CA VAL A 128 1.80 -11.94 -6.01
C VAL A 128 1.06 -12.42 -7.26
N GLY A 129 -0.07 -13.11 -7.12
CA GLY A 129 -0.76 -13.72 -8.25
C GLY A 129 -1.57 -12.79 -9.17
N GLY A 130 -1.67 -11.50 -8.87
CA GLY A 130 -2.53 -10.56 -9.61
C GLY A 130 -2.69 -9.24 -8.87
N TYR A 131 -3.78 -8.52 -9.14
CA TYR A 131 -4.13 -7.27 -8.46
C TYR A 131 -4.32 -7.47 -6.96
N ARG A 132 -3.70 -6.61 -6.15
CA ARG A 132 -3.87 -6.62 -4.68
C ARG A 132 -4.28 -5.24 -4.18
N SER A 133 -5.36 -5.19 -3.41
CA SER A 133 -5.93 -3.98 -2.83
C SER A 133 -5.51 -3.75 -1.38
N GLY A 134 -4.81 -4.71 -0.75
CA GLY A 134 -4.34 -4.60 0.63
C GLY A 134 -3.04 -5.36 0.84
N VAL A 135 -2.11 -4.79 1.60
CA VAL A 135 -0.91 -5.47 2.08
C VAL A 135 -0.58 -5.09 3.52
N THR A 136 -0.10 -6.05 4.31
CA THR A 136 0.34 -5.78 5.67
C THR A 136 1.50 -6.66 6.09
N TYR A 137 2.37 -6.12 6.96
CA TYR A 137 3.42 -6.88 7.63
C TYR A 137 2.82 -7.61 8.84
N ILE A 138 3.09 -8.90 8.95
CA ILE A 138 2.78 -9.71 10.13
C ILE A 138 3.98 -9.76 11.07
N THR A 139 5.15 -10.02 10.49
CA THR A 139 6.47 -9.89 11.11
C THR A 139 7.38 -9.10 10.14
N ASP A 140 8.67 -9.02 10.41
CA ASP A 140 9.64 -8.43 9.49
C ASP A 140 9.86 -9.27 8.20
N LYS A 141 9.54 -10.57 8.25
CA LYS A 141 9.65 -11.52 7.14
C LYS A 141 8.30 -11.95 6.56
N MET A 142 7.26 -11.98 7.39
CA MET A 142 5.95 -12.47 6.97
C MET A 142 5.05 -11.32 6.53
N LEU A 143 4.50 -11.42 5.33
CA LEU A 143 3.53 -10.45 4.80
C LEU A 143 2.31 -11.17 4.23
N ILE A 144 1.18 -10.48 4.26
CA ILE A 144 -0.05 -10.91 3.60
C ILE A 144 -0.49 -9.80 2.64
N ALA A 145 -0.78 -10.19 1.40
CA ALA A 145 -1.38 -9.32 0.39
C ALA A 145 -2.68 -9.95 -0.10
N THR A 146 -3.71 -9.14 -0.27
CA THR A 146 -5.05 -9.60 -0.66
C THR A 146 -5.64 -8.69 -1.73
N GLY A 147 -6.54 -9.25 -2.55
CA GLY A 147 -7.28 -8.55 -3.59
C GLY A 147 -8.37 -9.43 -4.16
N THR A 148 -9.07 -8.91 -5.18
CA THR A 148 -10.23 -9.59 -5.78
C THR A 148 -9.88 -10.92 -6.44
N SER A 149 -8.62 -11.07 -6.89
CA SER A 149 -8.08 -12.30 -7.50
C SER A 149 -7.28 -13.18 -6.53
N GLY A 150 -7.41 -12.96 -5.21
CA GLY A 150 -6.90 -13.87 -4.19
C GLY A 150 -6.01 -13.24 -3.12
N THR A 151 -5.45 -14.10 -2.28
CA THR A 151 -4.58 -13.75 -1.16
C THR A 151 -3.26 -14.51 -1.24
N ASP A 152 -2.16 -13.79 -1.09
CA ASP A 152 -0.80 -14.32 -1.08
C ASP A 152 -0.13 -14.08 0.28
N ILE A 153 0.77 -15.01 0.62
CA ILE A 153 1.69 -14.90 1.74
C ILE A 153 3.12 -14.82 1.23
N SER A 154 3.93 -14.01 1.89
CA SER A 154 5.39 -14.07 1.80
C SER A 154 5.97 -14.43 3.16
N LEU A 155 7.07 -15.18 3.18
CA LEU A 155 7.79 -15.61 4.38
C LEU A 155 9.25 -15.14 4.42
N ASP A 156 9.68 -14.36 3.43
CA ASP A 156 11.07 -13.93 3.22
C ASP A 156 11.23 -12.40 3.07
N GLY A 157 10.28 -11.64 3.61
CA GLY A 157 10.28 -10.18 3.56
C GLY A 157 9.69 -9.61 2.26
N GLY A 158 8.97 -10.43 1.49
CA GLY A 158 8.26 -10.02 0.29
C GLY A 158 8.96 -10.40 -1.01
N MET A 159 10.09 -11.13 -0.97
CA MET A 159 10.86 -11.49 -2.18
C MET A 159 10.23 -12.66 -2.94
N THR A 160 9.54 -13.56 -2.24
CA THR A 160 8.72 -14.61 -2.84
C THR A 160 7.33 -14.64 -2.23
N TRP A 161 6.32 -14.87 -3.08
CA TRP A 161 4.92 -14.91 -2.69
C TRP A 161 4.27 -16.23 -3.12
N LYS A 162 3.41 -16.76 -2.26
CA LYS A 162 2.62 -17.97 -2.51
C LYS A 162 1.14 -17.66 -2.32
N THR A 163 0.31 -18.01 -3.29
CA THR A 163 -1.15 -17.89 -3.15
C THR A 163 -1.67 -18.91 -2.16
N ILE A 164 -2.46 -18.45 -1.18
CA ILE A 164 -3.06 -19.28 -0.13
C ILE A 164 -4.59 -19.32 -0.19
N SER A 165 -5.21 -18.44 -0.98
CA SER A 165 -6.65 -18.39 -1.17
C SER A 165 -7.01 -17.69 -2.47
N GLN A 166 -8.10 -18.13 -3.10
CA GLN A 166 -8.71 -17.52 -4.29
C GLN A 166 -9.95 -16.69 -3.94
N LEU A 167 -10.22 -16.44 -2.66
CA LEU A 167 -11.35 -15.62 -2.24
C LEU A 167 -11.17 -14.16 -2.70
N ASN A 168 -12.27 -13.57 -3.16
CA ASN A 168 -12.36 -12.15 -3.48
C ASN A 168 -12.45 -11.34 -2.17
N LEU A 169 -11.33 -10.72 -1.79
CA LEU A 169 -11.16 -9.96 -0.56
C LEU A 169 -10.59 -8.57 -0.88
N ASN A 170 -10.91 -7.58 -0.06
CA ASN A 170 -10.67 -6.17 -0.35
C ASN A 170 -9.66 -5.51 0.60
N ALA A 171 -9.56 -5.98 1.84
CA ALA A 171 -8.64 -5.42 2.83
C ALA A 171 -8.04 -6.49 3.73
N VAL A 172 -6.86 -6.21 4.26
CA VAL A 172 -6.17 -7.03 5.27
C VAL A 172 -5.53 -6.13 6.32
N GLN A 173 -5.68 -6.47 7.60
CA GLN A 173 -5.08 -5.73 8.69
C GLN A 173 -4.67 -6.64 9.83
N LYS A 174 -3.43 -6.48 10.31
CA LYS A 174 -2.96 -7.04 11.58
C LYS A 174 -3.37 -6.12 12.73
N ALA A 175 -3.86 -6.72 13.82
CA ALA A 175 -4.13 -6.01 15.06
C ALA A 175 -2.85 -5.37 15.61
N LYS A 176 -2.97 -4.16 16.17
CA LYS A 176 -1.84 -3.44 16.80
C LYS A 176 -1.18 -4.29 17.90
N ASN A 177 -2.02 -4.96 18.69
CA ASN A 177 -1.61 -5.86 19.76
C ASN A 177 -2.06 -7.29 19.44
N GLY A 178 -1.21 -8.27 19.75
CA GLY A 178 -1.46 -9.68 19.50
C GLY A 178 -1.19 -10.14 18.06
N THR A 179 -1.71 -11.32 17.73
CA THR A 179 -1.43 -12.05 16.48
C THR A 179 -2.62 -12.07 15.51
N THR A 180 -3.76 -11.47 15.88
CA THR A 180 -4.95 -11.48 15.04
C THR A 180 -4.73 -10.70 13.74
N VAL A 181 -5.09 -11.33 12.63
CA VAL A 181 -5.11 -10.72 11.29
C VAL A 181 -6.49 -10.93 10.72
N LEU A 182 -7.14 -9.84 10.32
CA LEU A 182 -8.46 -9.85 9.72
C LEU A 182 -8.38 -9.50 8.25
N LEU A 183 -9.23 -10.15 7.44
CA LEU A 183 -9.46 -9.82 6.05
C LEU A 183 -10.95 -9.56 5.85
N THR A 184 -11.30 -8.68 4.93
CA THR A 184 -12.71 -8.39 4.60
C THR A 184 -12.98 -8.64 3.14
N GLY A 185 -14.19 -9.08 2.82
CA GLY A 185 -14.64 -9.36 1.47
C GLY A 185 -16.06 -8.85 1.22
N ASN A 186 -16.58 -9.22 0.06
CA ASN A 186 -17.90 -8.77 -0.37
C ASN A 186 -19.03 -9.26 0.55
N SER A 187 -20.13 -8.50 0.58
CA SER A 187 -21.33 -8.79 1.38
C SER A 187 -21.09 -8.80 2.90
N GLY A 188 -20.17 -7.97 3.40
CA GLY A 188 -19.91 -7.83 4.83
C GLY A 188 -19.16 -9.00 5.46
N ARG A 189 -18.55 -9.89 4.66
CA ARG A 189 -17.80 -11.04 5.19
C ARG A 189 -16.48 -10.60 5.81
N ILE A 190 -16.19 -11.14 6.98
CA ILE A 190 -14.93 -10.95 7.72
C ILE A 190 -14.30 -12.32 7.95
N TYR A 191 -13.00 -12.42 7.65
CA TYR A 191 -12.20 -13.63 7.81
C TYR A 191 -11.08 -13.36 8.80
N LYS A 192 -10.74 -14.37 9.60
CA LYS A 192 -9.55 -14.36 10.45
C LYS A 192 -8.52 -15.29 9.83
N LEU A 193 -7.31 -14.79 9.59
CA LEU A 193 -6.20 -15.65 9.16
C LEU A 193 -5.72 -16.47 10.36
N ILE A 194 -5.65 -17.78 10.17
CA ILE A 194 -5.08 -18.72 11.13
C ILE A 194 -3.73 -19.17 10.59
N ILE A 195 -2.66 -18.91 11.35
CA ILE A 195 -1.31 -19.37 11.05
C ILE A 195 -1.02 -20.48 12.06
N THR A 196 -0.94 -21.72 11.58
CA THR A 196 -0.50 -22.86 12.38
C THR A 196 1.02 -22.98 12.30
N PRO A 197 1.70 -23.37 13.41
CA PRO A 197 3.12 -23.70 13.41
C PRO A 197 3.50 -24.77 12.38
#